data_AF-A0A7V4JI96-F1
#
_entry.id   AF-A0A7V4JI96-F1
#
_cell.length_a   1.000
_cell.length_b   1.000
_cell.length_c   1.000
_cell.angle_alpha   90.00
_cell.angle_beta   90.00
_cell.angle_gamma   90.00
#
_symmetry.space_group_name_H-M   'P 1'
#
loop_
_entity.id
_entity.type
_entity.pdbx_description
1 polymer ?
#
loop_
_entity_poly.entity_id
_entity_poly.type
_entity_poly.pdbx_seq_one_letter_code
_entity_poly.pdbx_strand_id
1 'polypeptide(L)'
;WGHFIGDMARYRDPAEHEAWLKRDPIPNFGARLLEWGVASESDLAQIQEAADAEMDEAVEFGRASPFPDVSELTADVYSGGRP
;
A
#
# COMPACT_ATOMS: atom_id res chain seq x y z
N TRP A 1 -7.58 -8.83 -5.68
CA TRP A 1 -7.27 -9.42 -4.36
C TRP A 1 -8.53 -9.88 -3.65
N GLY A 2 -8.41 -10.89 -2.77
CA GLY A 2 -9.47 -11.31 -1.85
C GLY A 2 -9.56 -10.41 -0.62
N HIS A 3 -10.29 -10.86 0.40
CA HIS A 3 -10.50 -10.10 1.64
C HIS A 3 -9.20 -9.84 2.43
N PHE A 4 -8.24 -10.77 2.36
CA PHE A 4 -6.92 -10.65 2.96
C PHE A 4 -5.88 -11.42 2.12
N ILE A 5 -4.60 -11.35 2.49
CA ILE A 5 -3.47 -11.90 1.71
C ILE A 5 -3.59 -13.40 1.36
N GLY A 6 -4.30 -14.18 2.17
CA GLY A 6 -4.51 -15.62 1.95
C GLY A 6 -5.84 -15.97 1.28
N ASP A 7 -6.70 -14.99 0.98
CA ASP A 7 -7.98 -15.23 0.34
C ASP A 7 -7.86 -15.15 -1.19
N MET A 8 -8.17 -16.27 -1.83
CA MET A 8 -8.17 -16.42 -3.30
C MET A 8 -9.35 -15.74 -4.01
N ALA A 9 -10.32 -15.16 -3.28
CA ALA A 9 -11.48 -14.46 -3.85
C ALA A 9 -12.38 -15.30 -4.76
N ARG A 10 -12.46 -16.63 -4.55
CA ARG A 10 -13.20 -17.56 -5.44
C ARG A 10 -14.71 -17.30 -5.54
N TYR A 11 -15.24 -16.47 -4.65
CA TYR A 11 -16.64 -16.06 -4.61
C TYR A 11 -16.96 -14.86 -5.51
N ARG A 12 -15.95 -14.22 -6.11
CA ARG A 12 -16.13 -13.04 -6.98
C ARG A 12 -16.14 -13.45 -8.44
N ASP A 13 -17.03 -12.87 -9.24
CA ASP A 13 -17.03 -13.04 -10.69
C ASP A 13 -15.77 -12.39 -11.31
N PRO A 14 -14.94 -13.13 -12.06
CA PRO A 14 -13.79 -12.57 -12.75
C PRO A 14 -14.16 -11.43 -13.70
N ALA A 15 -15.30 -11.50 -14.39
CA ALA A 15 -15.74 -10.46 -15.32
C ALA A 15 -16.07 -9.14 -14.60
N GLU A 16 -16.67 -9.23 -13.41
CA GLU A 16 -16.91 -8.05 -12.57
C GLU A 16 -15.57 -7.44 -12.12
N HIS A 17 -14.62 -8.26 -11.68
CA HIS A 17 -13.31 -7.77 -11.24
C HIS A 17 -12.57 -7.02 -12.35
N GLU A 18 -12.53 -7.59 -13.56
CA GLU A 18 -11.94 -6.94 -14.74
C GLU A 18 -12.63 -5.62 -15.11
N ALA A 19 -13.97 -5.56 -14.98
CA ALA A 19 -14.72 -4.33 -15.23
C ALA A 19 -14.34 -3.20 -14.24
N TRP A 20 -14.03 -3.55 -12.98
CA TRP A 20 -13.57 -2.60 -11.97
C TRP A 20 -12.10 -2.19 -12.13
N LEU A 21 -11.21 -3.09 -12.56
CA LEU A 21 -9.81 -2.73 -12.85
C LEU A 21 -9.71 -1.65 -13.93
N LYS A 22 -10.58 -1.70 -14.94
CA LYS A 22 -10.67 -0.63 -15.97
C LYS A 22 -11.14 0.73 -15.42
N ARG A 23 -11.69 0.76 -14.21
CA ARG A 23 -12.15 1.96 -13.51
C ARG A 23 -11.18 2.42 -12.43
N ASP A 24 -9.93 1.94 -12.47
CA ASP A 24 -8.89 2.32 -11.52
C ASP A 24 -8.77 3.87 -11.43
N PRO A 25 -8.99 4.48 -10.26
CA PRO A 25 -8.95 5.93 -10.12
C PRO A 25 -7.57 6.53 -10.37
N ILE A 26 -6.48 5.78 -10.17
CA ILE A 26 -5.10 6.31 -10.30
C ILE A 26 -4.79 6.70 -11.76
N PRO A 27 -4.82 5.79 -12.75
CA PRO A 27 -4.56 6.15 -14.15
C PRO A 27 -5.65 7.08 -14.69
N ASN A 28 -6.91 6.94 -14.25
CA ASN A 28 -8.00 7.80 -14.70
C ASN A 28 -7.82 9.24 -14.23
N PHE A 29 -7.36 9.47 -13.00
CA PHE A 29 -7.08 10.81 -12.51
C PHE A 29 -5.79 11.38 -13.13
N GLY A 30 -4.75 10.55 -13.32
CA GLY A 30 -3.55 10.95 -14.05
C GLY A 30 -3.87 11.48 -15.45
N ALA A 31 -4.70 10.78 -16.22
CA ALA A 31 -5.16 11.25 -17.53
C ALA A 31 -5.87 12.61 -17.47
N ARG A 32 -6.69 12.86 -16.45
CA ARG A 32 -7.35 14.17 -16.25
C ARG A 32 -6.35 15.27 -15.92
N LEU A 33 -5.33 15.00 -15.12
CA LEU A 33 -4.28 15.98 -14.81
C LEU A 33 -3.50 16.40 -16.05
N LEU A 34 -3.23 15.45 -16.97
CA LEU A 34 -2.63 15.74 -18.28
C LEU A 34 -3.56 16.59 -19.15
N GLU A 35 -4.84 16.21 -19.25
CA GLU A 35 -5.85 16.95 -20.02
C GLU A 35 -6.01 18.39 -19.52
N TRP A 36 -5.96 18.60 -18.21
CA TRP A 36 -6.07 19.91 -17.59
C TRP A 36 -4.76 20.72 -17.63
N GLY A 37 -3.66 20.13 -18.11
CA GLY A 37 -2.35 20.77 -18.13
C GLY A 37 -1.78 21.06 -16.74
N VAL A 38 -2.23 20.32 -15.71
CA VAL A 38 -1.78 20.47 -14.31
C VAL A 38 -0.48 19.71 -14.06
N ALA A 39 -0.25 18.62 -14.79
CA ALA A 39 0.95 17.81 -14.73
C ALA A 39 1.36 17.39 -16.14
N SER A 40 2.65 17.10 -16.32
CA SER A 40 3.19 16.40 -17.47
C SER A 40 3.34 14.90 -17.20
N GLU A 41 3.57 14.10 -18.25
CA GLU A 41 3.89 12.68 -18.09
C GLU A 41 5.13 12.46 -17.21
N SER A 42 6.12 13.37 -17.32
CA SER A 42 7.33 13.31 -16.51
C SER A 42 7.05 13.57 -15.03
N ASP A 43 6.14 14.49 -14.71
CA ASP A 43 5.77 14.76 -13.31
C ASP A 43 5.08 13.54 -12.69
N LEU A 44 4.16 12.90 -13.43
CA LEU A 44 3.48 11.69 -12.95
C LEU A 44 4.45 10.52 -12.77
N ALA A 45 5.41 10.35 -13.68
CA ALA A 45 6.43 9.32 -13.57
C ALA A 45 7.34 9.54 -12.35
N GLN A 46 7.75 10.78 -12.08
CA GLN A 46 8.56 11.11 -10.91
C GLN A 46 7.82 10.85 -9.59
N ILE A 47 6.50 11.13 -9.53
CA ILE A 47 5.68 10.83 -8.35
C ILE A 47 5.62 9.31 -8.11
N GLN A 48 5.43 8.51 -9.17
CA GLN A 48 5.42 7.06 -9.06
C GLN A 48 6.77 6.52 -8.57
N GLU A 49 7.87 6.98 -9.17
CA GLU A 49 9.22 6.58 -8.77
C GLU A 49 9.53 6.95 -7.31
N ALA A 50 9.13 8.14 -6.87
CA ALA A 50 9.29 8.55 -5.48
C ALA A 50 8.47 7.69 -4.50
N ALA A 51 7.23 7.34 -4.86
CA ALA A 51 6.39 6.47 -4.05
C ALA A 51 6.94 5.04 -3.96
N ASP A 52 7.46 4.51 -5.07
CA ASP A 52 8.10 3.19 -5.10
C ASP A 52 9.37 3.18 -4.24
N ALA A 53 10.21 4.21 -4.33
CA ALA A 53 11.40 4.35 -3.50
C ALA A 53 11.06 4.46 -2.00
N GLU A 54 10.05 5.24 -1.62
CA GLU A 54 9.58 5.34 -0.23
C GLU A 54 9.11 3.97 0.29
N MET A 55 8.38 3.22 -0.52
CA MET A 55 7.90 1.88 -0.16
C MET A 55 9.05 0.88 0.00
N ASP A 56 10.05 0.91 -0.88
CA ASP A 56 11.23 0.05 -0.78
C ASP A 56 12.01 0.35 0.51
N GLU A 57 12.24 1.62 0.83
CA GLU A 57 12.89 2.04 2.08
C GLU A 57 12.11 1.57 3.31
N ALA A 58 10.78 1.72 3.31
CA ALA A 58 9.93 1.28 4.40
C ALA A 58 9.95 -0.24 4.60
N VAL A 59 9.96 -1.01 3.51
CA VAL A 59 10.06 -2.48 3.54
C VAL A 59 11.41 -2.92 4.08
N GLU A 60 12.51 -2.32 3.61
CA GLU A 60 13.85 -2.64 4.09
C GLU A 60 14.00 -2.30 5.57
N PHE A 61 13.49 -1.16 6.02
CA PHE A 61 13.44 -0.82 7.44
C PHE A 61 12.67 -1.87 8.25
N GLY A 62 11.48 -2.27 7.79
CA GLY A 62 10.67 -3.29 8.46
C GLY A 62 11.36 -4.65 8.54
N ARG A 63 12.13 -5.03 7.51
CA ARG A 63 12.89 -6.30 7.46
C ARG A 63 14.15 -6.27 8.34
N ALA A 64 14.84 -5.13 8.38
CA ALA A 64 16.07 -4.94 9.14
C ALA A 64 15.79 -4.67 10.63
N SER A 65 14.56 -4.29 10.98
CA SER A 65 14.16 -4.05 12.36
C SER A 65 14.31 -5.33 13.20
N PRO A 66 14.93 -5.25 14.39
CA PRO A 66 15.04 -6.41 15.27
C PRO A 66 13.66 -6.85 15.74
N PHE A 67 13.51 -8.15 15.98
CA PHE A 67 12.35 -8.63 16.72
C PHE A 67 12.34 -8.02 18.14
N PRO A 68 11.15 -7.73 18.70
CA PRO A 68 11.05 -7.26 20.08
C PRO A 68 11.59 -8.31 21.05
N ASP A 69 12.10 -7.86 22.19
CA ASP A 69 12.58 -8.78 23.23
C ASP A 69 11.39 -9.54 23.83
N VAL A 70 11.61 -10.81 24.22
CA VAL A 70 10.54 -11.64 24.80
C VAL A 70 9.99 -11.02 26.09
N SER A 71 10.77 -10.24 26.82
CA SER A 71 10.31 -9.52 28.02
C SER A 71 9.29 -8.42 27.73
N GLU A 72 9.11 -8.04 26.46
CA GLU A 72 8.10 -7.07 26.02
C GLU A 72 6.75 -7.74 25.73
N LEU A 73 6.63 -9.06 25.77
CA LEU A 73 5.41 -9.79 25.45
C LEU A 73 4.17 -9.33 26.24
N THR A 74 4.36 -8.95 27.51
CA THR A 74 3.28 -8.48 28.41
C THR A 74 3.34 -6.98 28.66
N ALA A 75 4.19 -6.25 27.93
CA ALA A 75 4.19 -4.80 27.96
C ALA A 75 2.80 -4.28 27.54
N ASP A 76 2.42 -3.12 28.09
CA ASP A 76 1.21 -2.39 27.75
C ASP A 76 -0.15 -3.08 28.00
N VAL A 77 -0.16 -4.22 28.70
CA VAL A 77 -1.42 -4.84 29.19
C VAL A 77 -2.11 -3.96 30.24
N TYR A 78 -1.34 -3.25 31.07
CA TYR A 78 -1.82 -2.26 32.04
C TYR A 78 -1.02 -0.97 31.91
N SER A 79 -1.65 0.18 32.15
CA SER A 79 -0.95 1.46 32.22
C SER A 79 -0.08 1.51 33.49
N GLY A 80 1.21 1.85 33.34
CA GLY A 80 2.17 1.94 34.46
C GLY A 80 3.50 1.19 34.27
N GLY A 81 3.64 0.38 33.22
CA GLY A 81 4.94 -0.17 32.77
C GLY A 81 5.70 -1.06 33.77
N ARG A 82 5.41 -2.37 33.71
CA ARG A 82 5.98 -3.53 34.45
C ARG A 82 5.76 -3.49 35.98
N PRO A 83 5.77 -4.64 36.70
CA PRO A 83 6.24 -4.60 38.09
C PRO A 83 7.68 -4.09 38.17
#